data_AF-A0A1W1VJC0-F1
#
_entry.id   AF-A0A1W1VJC0-F1
#
_cell.length_a   1.000
_cell.length_b   1.000
_cell.length_c   1.000
_cell.angle_alpha   90.00
_cell.angle_beta   90.00
_cell.angle_gamma   90.00
#
_symmetry.space_group_name_H-M   'P 1'
#
loop_
_entity.id
_entity.type
_entity.pdbx_description
1 polymer ?
#
loop_
_entity_poly.entity_id
_entity_poly.type
_entity_poly.pdbx_seq_one_letter_code
_entity_poly.pdbx_strand_id
1 'polypeptide(L)'
;MGEAKRRKALGLMPTVHPFEATLDTDGTVTFTRASEDADLREQLLSALRRTQPTGTGWATQYRREYIMAGLPQKLIETREDLEAIAVPPLRRLTGELVFNPDRRALDADTQNVRREYHALENGAYLRVRREEHSVDGLRWGTLPTADMQERLQYLIQHPLAAEEGEVQATYQAEHWQAGRIDIEPDPPAEQLEDLERLVRMWHGVTPEDWADSHAQALEVAGEEADESQVPLARRVRIELRELTPFSLPLSVLSDYGVALDNVAYTIDGETWLSYGEPGEALEDEQGELGELLSQMLDVETVPVTVWADGRVEWEEGTLPEEHAERIRDELLQATGAGNPEAWAAFTGGVLRDMFADEAPHLAEHDALPVPVGMKIDLPADSVSDPEDPAQYFIESEVTFDGQQWRDLYAEDVPEELAALVPPSEPN
;
A
#
# COMPACT_ATOMS: atom_id res chain seq x y z
N MET A 1 -18.93 -11.40 50.27
CA MET A 1 -19.86 -10.69 49.36
C MET A 1 -19.29 -10.77 47.94
N GLY A 2 -19.98 -11.46 47.02
CA GLY A 2 -19.48 -11.77 45.68
C GLY A 2 -19.25 -10.53 44.82
N GLU A 3 -18.28 -10.58 43.92
CA GLU A 3 -17.83 -9.47 43.08
C GLU A 3 -18.97 -8.85 42.25
N ALA A 4 -19.86 -9.67 41.69
CA ALA A 4 -21.06 -9.23 40.99
C ALA A 4 -22.03 -8.40 41.87
N LYS A 5 -22.18 -8.73 43.16
CA LYS A 5 -22.99 -7.94 44.09
C LYS A 5 -22.33 -6.60 44.45
N ARG A 6 -20.99 -6.54 44.47
CA ARG A 6 -20.23 -5.29 44.65
C ARG A 6 -20.32 -4.37 43.43
N ARG A 7 -20.17 -4.90 42.21
CA ARG A 7 -20.31 -4.13 40.95
C ARG A 7 -21.72 -3.58 40.76
N LYS A 8 -22.76 -4.36 41.09
CA LYS A 8 -24.16 -3.90 41.09
C LYS A 8 -24.42 -2.75 42.08
N ALA A 9 -23.78 -2.75 43.25
CA ALA A 9 -23.92 -1.68 44.24
C ALA A 9 -23.17 -0.39 43.87
N LEU A 10 -22.19 -0.48 42.96
CA LEU A 10 -21.38 0.64 42.47
C LEU A 10 -21.83 1.16 41.09
N GLY A 11 -22.90 0.63 40.50
CA GLY A 11 -23.35 1.02 39.16
C GLY A 11 -22.44 0.54 38.01
N LEU A 12 -21.52 -0.40 38.28
CA LEU A 12 -20.50 -0.90 37.34
C LEU A 12 -20.97 -2.15 36.57
N MET A 13 -22.28 -2.36 36.45
CA MET A 13 -22.84 -3.44 35.62
C MET A 13 -23.00 -2.92 34.18
N PRO A 14 -22.67 -3.74 33.17
CA PRO A 14 -22.97 -3.39 31.79
C PRO A 14 -24.46 -3.09 31.64
N THR A 15 -24.76 -1.89 31.18
CA THR A 15 -26.14 -1.48 30.88
C THR A 15 -26.31 -1.48 29.38
N VAL A 16 -27.35 -2.17 28.90
CA VAL A 16 -27.54 -2.47 27.49
C VAL A 16 -28.92 -1.99 27.06
N HIS A 17 -28.96 -1.15 26.04
CA HIS A 17 -30.18 -0.61 25.45
C HIS A 17 -30.32 -1.11 24.02
N PRO A 18 -31.17 -2.13 23.76
CA PRO A 18 -31.32 -2.68 22.42
C PRO A 18 -32.09 -1.72 21.51
N PHE A 19 -31.75 -1.73 20.24
CA PHE A 19 -32.42 -0.92 19.22
C PHE A 19 -32.62 -1.66 17.91
N GLU A 20 -33.58 -1.16 17.14
CA GLU A 20 -33.81 -1.50 15.74
C GLU A 20 -34.13 -0.20 14.99
N ALA A 21 -33.30 0.12 14.01
CA ALA A 21 -33.39 1.34 13.23
C ALA A 21 -33.34 1.05 11.73
N THR A 22 -34.06 1.84 10.94
CA THR A 22 -33.95 1.88 9.49
C THR A 22 -33.22 3.16 9.09
N LEU A 23 -32.27 3.03 8.18
CA LEU A 23 -31.49 4.12 7.62
C LEU A 23 -31.72 4.15 6.10
N ASP A 24 -31.94 5.34 5.55
CA ASP A 24 -31.94 5.55 4.10
C ASP A 24 -30.54 5.97 3.58
N THR A 25 -30.48 6.27 2.29
CA THR A 25 -29.26 6.78 1.63
C THR A 25 -28.84 8.14 2.17
N ASP A 26 -29.79 8.96 2.61
CA ASP A 26 -29.53 10.34 3.03
C ASP A 26 -29.12 10.43 4.52
N GLY A 27 -29.06 9.28 5.22
CA GLY A 27 -28.73 9.22 6.64
C GLY A 27 -29.90 9.50 7.57
N THR A 28 -31.13 9.49 7.06
CA THR A 28 -32.32 9.61 7.91
C THR A 28 -32.52 8.32 8.69
N VAL A 29 -32.47 8.44 10.02
CA VAL A 29 -32.66 7.30 10.93
C VAL A 29 -34.10 7.27 11.43
N THR A 30 -34.78 6.15 11.22
CA THR A 30 -36.12 5.88 11.75
C THR A 30 -36.06 4.71 12.73
N PHE A 31 -36.38 4.95 13.99
CA PHE A 31 -36.41 3.89 15.00
C PHE A 31 -37.72 3.11 14.96
N THR A 32 -37.62 1.80 14.75
CA THR A 32 -38.72 0.84 14.97
C THR A 32 -38.75 0.41 16.43
N ARG A 33 -37.56 0.32 17.05
CA ARG A 33 -37.39 0.05 18.48
C ARG A 33 -36.22 0.86 19.03
N ALA A 34 -36.42 1.57 20.12
CA ALA A 34 -35.37 2.28 20.86
C ALA A 34 -35.79 2.43 22.33
N SER A 35 -34.90 2.99 23.16
CA SER A 35 -35.26 3.41 24.51
C SER A 35 -36.39 4.45 24.48
N GLU A 36 -37.28 4.41 25.48
CA GLU A 36 -38.29 5.46 25.70
C GLU A 36 -37.67 6.72 26.32
N ASP A 37 -36.48 6.59 26.90
CA ASP A 37 -35.67 7.70 27.39
C ASP A 37 -35.18 8.55 26.21
N ALA A 38 -35.54 9.84 26.24
CA ALA A 38 -35.24 10.79 25.18
C ALA A 38 -33.74 11.02 25.01
N ASP A 39 -32.99 11.09 26.11
CA ASP A 39 -31.56 11.38 26.09
C ASP A 39 -30.79 10.20 25.47
N LEU A 40 -31.16 8.97 25.84
CA LEU A 40 -30.58 7.76 25.26
C LEU A 40 -30.94 7.61 23.78
N ARG A 41 -32.14 8.04 23.38
CA ARG A 41 -32.58 8.01 21.99
C ARG A 41 -31.82 9.03 21.13
N GLU A 42 -31.58 10.22 21.66
CA GLU A 42 -30.77 11.24 20.99
C GLU A 42 -29.31 10.82 20.88
N GLN A 43 -28.74 10.25 21.95
CA GLN A 43 -27.38 9.72 21.92
C GLN A 43 -27.23 8.58 20.90
N LEU A 44 -28.19 7.67 20.83
CA LEU A 44 -28.20 6.60 19.82
C LEU A 44 -28.36 7.15 18.39
N LEU A 45 -29.20 8.16 18.19
CA LEU A 45 -29.38 8.82 16.89
C LEU A 45 -28.06 9.46 16.42
N SER A 46 -27.41 10.22 17.32
CA SER A 46 -26.11 10.84 17.05
C SER A 46 -25.04 9.79 16.73
N ALA A 47 -25.01 8.70 17.52
CA ALA A 47 -24.09 7.59 17.30
C ALA A 47 -24.29 6.93 15.92
N LEU A 48 -25.53 6.63 15.54
CA LEU A 48 -25.82 6.02 14.23
C LEU A 48 -25.45 6.95 13.08
N ARG A 49 -25.74 8.25 13.17
CA ARG A 49 -25.36 9.24 12.15
C ARG A 49 -23.85 9.39 11.99
N ARG A 50 -23.10 9.26 13.09
CA ARG A 50 -21.64 9.40 13.08
C ARG A 50 -20.93 8.13 12.59
N THR A 51 -21.51 6.95 12.81
CA THR A 51 -20.82 5.67 12.59
C THR A 51 -21.25 4.93 11.34
N GLN A 52 -22.43 5.24 10.79
CA GLN A 52 -22.95 4.55 9.61
C GLN A 52 -22.74 5.43 8.38
N PRO A 53 -22.19 4.90 7.27
CA PRO A 53 -21.93 5.72 6.10
C PRO A 53 -23.24 6.12 5.44
N THR A 54 -23.24 7.23 4.70
CA THR A 54 -24.41 7.73 3.96
C THR A 54 -24.00 8.09 2.54
N GLY A 55 -24.97 8.41 1.67
CA GLY A 55 -24.75 8.83 0.29
C GLY A 55 -23.82 7.90 -0.49
N THR A 56 -22.72 8.47 -0.99
CA THR A 56 -21.66 7.77 -1.73
C THR A 56 -20.88 6.80 -0.85
N GLY A 57 -20.59 7.16 0.41
CA GLY A 57 -19.94 6.26 1.37
C GLY A 57 -20.75 4.98 1.60
N TRP A 58 -22.08 5.07 1.63
CA TRP A 58 -22.94 3.89 1.70
C TRP A 58 -22.82 3.03 0.44
N ALA A 59 -22.91 3.66 -0.74
CA ALA A 59 -22.76 2.95 -2.00
C ALA A 59 -21.43 2.21 -2.10
N THR A 60 -20.33 2.85 -1.68
CA THR A 60 -19.00 2.26 -1.65
C THR A 60 -18.92 1.08 -0.68
N GLN A 61 -19.37 1.25 0.57
CA GLN A 61 -19.36 0.16 1.55
C GLN A 61 -20.18 -1.04 1.07
N TYR A 62 -21.40 -0.82 0.58
CA TYR A 62 -22.27 -1.91 0.11
C TYR A 62 -21.64 -2.67 -1.06
N ARG A 63 -21.10 -1.95 -2.06
CA ARG A 63 -20.46 -2.59 -3.21
C ARG A 63 -19.26 -3.41 -2.79
N ARG A 64 -18.41 -2.89 -1.89
CA ARG A 64 -17.29 -3.66 -1.32
C ARG A 64 -17.78 -4.93 -0.65
N GLU A 65 -18.79 -4.84 0.22
CA GLU A 65 -19.36 -6.01 0.89
C GLU A 65 -20.01 -7.00 -0.09
N TYR A 66 -20.67 -6.51 -1.12
CA TYR A 66 -21.29 -7.32 -2.18
C TYR A 66 -20.22 -8.09 -2.99
N ILE A 67 -19.12 -7.42 -3.32
CA ILE A 67 -17.97 -8.00 -4.03
C ILE A 67 -17.28 -9.04 -3.16
N MET A 68 -16.96 -8.68 -1.91
CA MET A 68 -16.42 -9.62 -0.93
C MET A 68 -17.39 -10.80 -0.73
N ALA A 69 -18.70 -10.59 -0.84
CA ALA A 69 -19.67 -11.67 -0.76
C ALA A 69 -19.62 -12.67 -1.94
N GLY A 70 -18.81 -12.42 -2.97
CA GLY A 70 -18.71 -13.25 -4.16
C GLY A 70 -19.99 -13.24 -4.99
N LEU A 71 -20.80 -12.18 -4.84
CA LEU A 71 -22.08 -12.04 -5.52
C LEU A 71 -22.04 -11.43 -6.94
N PRO A 72 -20.96 -10.78 -7.42
CA PRO A 72 -20.87 -10.39 -8.82
C PRO A 72 -21.04 -11.62 -9.73
N GLN A 73 -21.99 -11.56 -10.67
CA GLN A 73 -22.24 -12.64 -11.63
C GLN A 73 -21.27 -12.61 -12.81
N LYS A 74 -20.56 -11.49 -12.97
CA LYS A 74 -19.54 -11.22 -13.98
C LYS A 74 -18.31 -10.68 -13.26
N LEU A 75 -17.15 -10.87 -13.87
CA LEU A 75 -15.93 -10.19 -13.44
C LEU A 75 -16.16 -8.68 -13.54
N ILE A 76 -15.68 -7.94 -12.54
CA ILE A 76 -15.75 -6.49 -12.52
C ILE A 76 -14.43 -6.02 -13.13
N GLU A 77 -14.44 -5.47 -14.33
CA GLU A 77 -13.21 -5.06 -15.01
C GLU A 77 -13.09 -3.53 -15.07
N THR A 78 -14.22 -2.83 -14.94
CA THR A 78 -14.28 -1.37 -15.10
C THR A 78 -15.08 -0.69 -13.98
N ARG A 79 -14.89 0.63 -13.85
CA ARG A 79 -15.73 1.48 -12.99
C ARG A 79 -17.22 1.40 -13.34
N GLU A 80 -17.55 1.23 -14.62
CA GLU A 80 -18.95 1.08 -15.07
C GLU A 80 -19.57 -0.22 -14.53
N ASP A 81 -18.82 -1.33 -14.53
CA ASP A 81 -19.27 -2.61 -13.95
C ASP A 81 -19.53 -2.49 -12.45
N LEU A 82 -18.68 -1.74 -11.76
CA LEU A 82 -18.83 -1.45 -10.34
C LEU A 82 -20.09 -0.62 -10.07
N GLU A 83 -20.32 0.42 -10.87
CA GLU A 83 -21.49 1.29 -10.73
C GLU A 83 -22.81 0.58 -11.05
N ALA A 84 -22.77 -0.43 -11.93
CA ALA A 84 -23.90 -1.28 -12.27
C ALA A 84 -24.40 -2.15 -11.09
N ILE A 85 -23.59 -2.33 -10.03
CA ILE A 85 -24.04 -2.97 -8.80
C ILE A 85 -25.06 -2.05 -8.10
N ALA A 86 -26.32 -2.46 -8.12
CA ALA A 86 -27.42 -1.73 -7.51
C ALA A 86 -27.27 -1.68 -5.98
N VAL A 87 -27.27 -0.46 -5.43
CA VAL A 87 -27.18 -0.21 -3.99
C VAL A 87 -28.60 -0.12 -3.41
N PRO A 88 -28.95 -0.93 -2.39
CA PRO A 88 -30.23 -0.84 -1.72
C PRO A 88 -30.42 0.54 -1.05
N PRO A 89 -31.55 1.21 -1.27
CA PRO A 89 -31.85 2.51 -0.68
C PRO A 89 -32.09 2.44 0.84
N LEU A 90 -32.38 1.25 1.39
CA LEU A 90 -32.73 1.07 2.79
C LEU A 90 -31.85 0.03 3.46
N ARG A 91 -31.46 0.36 4.69
CA ARG A 91 -30.73 -0.51 5.63
C ARG A 91 -31.49 -0.64 6.93
N ARG A 92 -31.45 -1.81 7.53
CA ARG A 92 -31.96 -2.07 8.87
C ARG A 92 -30.83 -2.54 9.76
N LEU A 93 -30.63 -1.82 10.84
CA LEU A 93 -29.62 -2.10 11.84
C LEU A 93 -30.30 -2.56 13.13
N THR A 94 -29.87 -3.72 13.60
CA THR A 94 -30.27 -4.26 14.91
C THR A 94 -29.05 -4.37 15.80
N GLY A 95 -29.11 -3.79 16.99
CA GLY A 95 -27.94 -3.68 17.85
C GLY A 95 -28.27 -3.24 19.25
N GLU A 96 -27.23 -2.78 19.95
CA GLU A 96 -27.28 -2.36 21.35
C GLU A 96 -26.38 -1.15 21.59
N LEU A 97 -26.86 -0.20 22.40
CA LEU A 97 -26.05 0.83 23.04
C LEU A 97 -25.62 0.32 24.42
N VAL A 98 -24.32 0.24 24.67
CA VAL A 98 -23.73 -0.39 25.86
C VAL A 98 -22.96 0.64 26.68
N PHE A 99 -23.26 0.71 27.97
CA PHE A 99 -22.49 1.51 28.95
C PHE A 99 -21.75 0.58 29.90
N ASN A 100 -20.53 0.96 30.28
CA ASN A 100 -19.67 0.17 31.16
C ASN A 100 -19.54 -1.30 30.68
N PRO A 101 -19.15 -1.55 29.42
CA PRO A 101 -18.94 -2.91 28.94
C PRO A 101 -17.91 -3.64 29.82
N ASP A 102 -18.01 -4.96 29.89
CA ASP A 102 -17.04 -5.73 30.64
C ASP A 102 -15.65 -5.55 30.00
N ARG A 103 -14.64 -5.18 30.79
CA ARG A 103 -13.28 -4.92 30.27
C ARG A 103 -12.74 -6.11 29.51
N ARG A 104 -13.06 -7.34 29.92
CA ARG A 104 -12.69 -8.56 29.18
C ARG A 104 -13.32 -8.68 27.80
N ALA A 105 -14.49 -8.07 27.60
CA ALA A 105 -15.14 -8.00 26.30
C ALA A 105 -14.54 -6.90 25.41
N LEU A 106 -13.72 -5.98 25.96
CA LEU A 106 -12.97 -4.96 25.22
C LEU A 106 -11.47 -5.30 25.06
N ASP A 107 -10.89 -6.01 26.04
CA ASP A 107 -9.46 -6.39 26.15
C ASP A 107 -9.09 -7.65 25.37
N ALA A 108 -10.03 -8.31 24.68
CA ALA A 108 -9.67 -9.35 23.73
C ALA A 108 -9.02 -8.67 22.54
N ASP A 109 -7.68 -8.60 22.57
CA ASP A 109 -6.72 -8.01 21.63
C ASP A 109 -6.80 -8.63 20.21
N THR A 110 -8.00 -8.64 19.68
CA THR A 110 -8.35 -9.10 18.35
C THR A 110 -9.04 -7.92 17.72
N GLN A 111 -8.52 -7.46 16.58
CA GLN A 111 -9.10 -6.39 15.75
C GLN A 111 -10.63 -6.55 15.54
N ASN A 112 -11.15 -7.77 15.67
CA ASN A 112 -12.57 -8.11 15.64
C ASN A 112 -13.44 -7.44 16.74
N VAL A 113 -12.93 -7.24 17.96
CA VAL A 113 -13.72 -6.61 19.05
C VAL A 113 -13.84 -5.09 18.85
N ARG A 114 -12.78 -4.43 18.36
CA ARG A 114 -12.83 -3.01 17.98
C ARG A 114 -13.77 -2.75 16.80
N ARG A 115 -13.95 -3.74 15.91
CA ARG A 115 -14.93 -3.68 14.81
C ARG A 115 -16.38 -3.85 15.28
N GLU A 116 -16.61 -4.63 16.33
CA GLU A 116 -17.98 -4.84 16.85
C GLU A 116 -18.48 -3.71 17.76
N TYR A 117 -17.58 -2.99 18.44
CA TYR A 117 -17.94 -1.93 19.39
C TYR A 117 -17.35 -0.58 18.97
N HIS A 118 -18.19 0.32 18.46
CA HIS A 118 -17.80 1.69 18.19
C HIS A 118 -17.84 2.50 19.49
N ALA A 119 -16.67 2.98 19.94
CA ALA A 119 -16.58 3.85 21.10
C ALA A 119 -17.28 5.19 20.85
N LEU A 120 -18.05 5.63 21.85
CA LEU A 120 -18.74 6.91 21.86
C LEU A 120 -18.26 7.75 23.05
N GLU A 121 -18.67 9.01 23.07
CA GLU A 121 -18.43 9.88 24.22
C GLU A 121 -19.09 9.31 25.49
N ASN A 122 -18.56 9.72 26.64
CA ASN A 122 -19.07 9.35 27.97
C ASN A 122 -19.01 7.85 28.30
N GLY A 123 -18.12 7.09 27.62
CA GLY A 123 -17.93 5.66 27.89
C GLY A 123 -19.07 4.77 27.41
N ALA A 124 -19.86 5.26 26.44
CA ALA A 124 -20.86 4.47 25.73
C ALA A 124 -20.24 3.78 24.51
N TYR A 125 -20.83 2.67 24.09
CA TYR A 125 -20.38 1.90 22.93
C TYR A 125 -21.58 1.49 22.10
N LEU A 126 -21.50 1.68 20.77
CA LEU A 126 -22.49 1.18 19.83
C LEU A 126 -22.05 -0.19 19.32
N ARG A 127 -22.90 -1.21 19.48
CA ARG A 127 -22.70 -2.54 18.90
C ARG A 127 -23.80 -2.85 17.90
N VAL A 128 -23.45 -2.93 16.62
CA VAL A 128 -24.35 -3.44 15.57
C VAL A 128 -24.21 -4.96 15.51
N ARG A 129 -25.31 -5.69 15.67
CA ARG A 129 -25.31 -7.17 15.65
C ARG A 129 -25.72 -7.73 14.31
N ARG A 130 -26.59 -7.01 13.60
CA ARG A 130 -27.14 -7.45 12.33
C ARG A 130 -27.45 -6.23 11.48
N GLU A 131 -27.05 -6.33 10.23
CA GLU A 131 -27.36 -5.40 9.17
C GLU A 131 -28.12 -6.15 8.06
N GLU A 132 -29.22 -5.55 7.60
CA GLU A 132 -30.04 -6.06 6.51
C GLU A 132 -30.34 -4.95 5.51
N HIS A 133 -30.54 -5.33 4.25
CA HIS A 133 -30.73 -4.42 3.13
C HIS A 133 -32.06 -4.67 2.45
N SER A 134 -32.69 -3.61 1.95
CA SER A 134 -33.95 -3.71 1.21
C SER A 134 -34.04 -2.72 0.06
N VAL A 135 -34.58 -3.19 -1.07
CA VAL A 135 -34.87 -2.38 -2.25
C VAL A 135 -36.27 -1.78 -2.18
N ASP A 136 -37.21 -2.48 -1.57
CA ASP A 136 -38.65 -2.15 -1.56
C ASP A 136 -39.20 -1.81 -0.17
N GLY A 137 -38.38 -1.93 0.88
CA GLY A 137 -38.78 -1.78 2.29
C GLY A 137 -39.61 -2.95 2.83
N LEU A 138 -39.91 -3.96 2.01
CA LEU A 138 -40.75 -5.11 2.36
C LEU A 138 -39.91 -6.37 2.58
N ARG A 139 -38.89 -6.58 1.75
CA ARG A 139 -38.00 -7.73 1.82
C ARG A 139 -36.63 -7.31 2.31
N TRP A 140 -36.22 -7.92 3.40
CA TRP A 140 -34.95 -7.67 4.06
C TRP A 140 -34.04 -8.89 3.89
N GLY A 141 -32.83 -8.66 3.37
CA GLY A 141 -31.81 -9.69 3.18
C GLY A 141 -30.50 -9.29 3.84
N THR A 142 -29.71 -10.27 4.24
CA THR A 142 -28.33 -10.07 4.70
C THR A 142 -27.38 -10.50 3.59
N LEU A 143 -26.27 -9.79 3.39
CA LEU A 143 -25.18 -10.32 2.58
C LEU A 143 -24.58 -11.56 3.25
N PRO A 144 -24.22 -12.60 2.50
CA PRO A 144 -23.62 -13.80 3.07
C PRO A 144 -22.24 -13.46 3.65
N THR A 145 -21.99 -13.94 4.87
CA THR A 145 -20.64 -14.00 5.45
C THR A 145 -19.89 -15.19 4.85
N ALA A 146 -18.68 -14.96 4.38
CA ALA A 146 -17.73 -15.96 3.91
C ALA A 146 -16.34 -15.58 4.43
N ASP A 147 -15.37 -16.45 4.15
CA ASP A 147 -14.07 -16.37 4.79
C ASP A 147 -13.34 -15.06 4.47
N MET A 148 -12.87 -14.37 5.49
CA MET A 148 -12.33 -13.01 5.36
C MET A 148 -10.99 -13.00 4.63
N GLN A 149 -10.20 -14.07 4.76
CA GLN A 149 -8.86 -14.15 4.17
C GLN A 149 -8.93 -14.31 2.66
N GLU A 150 -9.74 -15.24 2.16
CA GLU A 150 -9.98 -15.42 0.71
C GLU A 150 -10.55 -14.15 0.06
N ARG A 151 -11.41 -13.41 0.78
CA ARG A 151 -12.02 -12.16 0.31
C ARG A 151 -11.05 -11.01 0.20
N LEU A 152 -10.18 -10.83 1.20
CA LEU A 152 -9.16 -9.80 1.15
C LEU A 152 -8.16 -10.08 0.04
N GLN A 153 -7.77 -11.34 -0.15
CA GLN A 153 -6.91 -11.73 -1.25
C GLN A 153 -7.54 -11.42 -2.62
N TYR A 154 -8.84 -11.70 -2.78
CA TYR A 154 -9.57 -11.33 -3.99
C TYR A 154 -9.58 -9.81 -4.23
N LEU A 155 -9.79 -8.99 -3.18
CA LEU A 155 -9.77 -7.53 -3.33
C LEU A 155 -8.39 -7.01 -3.72
N ILE A 156 -7.31 -7.55 -3.13
CA ILE A 156 -5.93 -7.12 -3.38
C ILE A 156 -5.48 -7.50 -4.80
N GLN A 157 -5.90 -8.67 -5.30
CA GLN A 157 -5.53 -9.17 -6.64
C GLN A 157 -6.44 -8.64 -7.75
N HIS A 158 -7.42 -7.80 -7.42
CA HIS A 158 -8.38 -7.31 -8.38
C HIS A 158 -7.73 -6.28 -9.33
N PRO A 159 -8.05 -6.25 -10.64
CA PRO A 159 -7.48 -5.24 -11.55
C PRO A 159 -7.75 -3.79 -11.11
N LEU A 160 -8.91 -3.55 -10.49
CA LEU A 160 -9.29 -2.26 -9.92
C LEU A 160 -8.70 -1.99 -8.52
N ALA A 161 -7.85 -2.86 -7.99
CA ALA A 161 -7.19 -2.63 -6.69
C ALA A 161 -6.19 -1.47 -6.77
N ALA A 162 -5.58 -1.26 -7.94
CA ALA A 162 -4.71 -0.13 -8.23
C ALA A 162 -5.47 1.18 -8.49
N GLU A 163 -6.80 1.14 -8.66
CA GLU A 163 -7.58 2.37 -8.77
C GLU A 163 -7.64 3.06 -7.41
N GLU A 164 -6.83 4.10 -7.29
CA GLU A 164 -6.96 5.06 -6.22
C GLU A 164 -8.16 5.97 -6.48
N GLY A 165 -8.90 6.31 -5.43
CA GLY A 165 -9.98 7.29 -5.55
C GLY A 165 -9.46 8.67 -5.94
N GLU A 166 -10.35 9.48 -6.51
CA GLU A 166 -10.02 10.85 -6.91
C GLU A 166 -9.58 11.66 -5.69
N VAL A 167 -8.47 12.42 -5.83
CA VAL A 167 -7.97 13.32 -4.79
C VAL A 167 -8.94 14.49 -4.63
N GLN A 168 -9.50 14.62 -3.44
CA GLN A 168 -10.45 15.66 -3.09
C GLN A 168 -9.76 16.84 -2.41
N ALA A 169 -8.73 16.55 -1.62
CA ALA A 169 -7.90 17.56 -0.99
C ALA A 169 -6.50 17.01 -0.71
N THR A 170 -5.53 17.92 -0.71
CA THR A 170 -4.14 17.65 -0.33
C THR A 170 -3.73 18.66 0.72
N TYR A 171 -3.12 18.19 1.80
CA TYR A 171 -2.61 19.01 2.89
C TYR A 171 -1.16 18.66 3.17
N GLN A 172 -0.35 19.65 3.53
CA GLN A 172 0.95 19.45 4.16
C GLN A 172 0.79 19.78 5.64
N ALA A 173 1.13 18.83 6.50
CA ALA A 173 1.08 18.99 7.94
C ALA A 173 2.50 18.99 8.53
N GLU A 174 2.86 20.07 9.23
CA GLU A 174 4.09 20.20 9.99
C GLU A 174 3.79 20.08 11.48
N HIS A 175 4.34 19.07 12.13
CA HIS A 175 4.22 18.85 13.56
C HIS A 175 5.56 19.18 14.22
N TRP A 176 5.54 20.07 15.19
CA TRP A 176 6.69 20.42 16.02
C TRP A 176 6.63 19.65 17.33
N GLN A 177 7.77 19.20 17.83
CA GLN A 177 7.88 18.47 19.10
C GLN A 177 7.27 19.25 20.29
N ALA A 178 7.23 20.60 20.21
CA ALA A 178 6.55 21.46 21.18
C ALA A 178 5.01 21.34 21.18
N GLY A 179 4.43 20.53 20.29
CA GLY A 179 3.00 20.27 20.16
C GLY A 179 2.25 21.19 19.19
N ARG A 180 2.95 22.07 18.47
CA ARG A 180 2.37 22.93 17.43
C ARG A 180 2.19 22.10 16.16
N ILE A 181 1.01 22.19 15.54
CA ILE A 181 0.73 21.57 14.24
C ILE A 181 0.25 22.67 13.31
N ASP A 182 0.94 22.82 12.20
CA ASP A 182 0.59 23.75 11.12
C ASP A 182 0.13 22.91 9.92
N ILE A 183 -1.03 23.22 9.32
CA ILE A 183 -1.61 22.46 8.20
C ILE A 183 -1.91 23.44 7.06
N GLU A 184 -1.33 23.19 5.90
CA GLU A 184 -1.49 24.03 4.71
C GLU A 184 -2.02 23.23 3.51
N PRO A 185 -2.99 23.74 2.73
CA PRO A 185 -3.77 24.96 3.01
C PRO A 185 -4.67 24.80 4.24
N ASP A 186 -5.14 25.92 4.81
CA ASP A 186 -6.04 25.91 5.97
C ASP A 186 -7.24 24.98 5.74
N PRO A 187 -7.38 23.89 6.51
CA PRO A 187 -8.47 22.95 6.31
C PRO A 187 -9.81 23.56 6.79
N PRO A 188 -10.95 23.05 6.28
CA PRO A 188 -12.25 23.36 6.84
C PRO A 188 -12.28 23.11 8.36
N ALA A 189 -12.95 23.99 9.11
CA ALA A 189 -12.97 23.91 10.58
C ALA A 189 -13.48 22.57 11.14
N GLU A 190 -14.35 21.89 10.38
CA GLU A 190 -14.87 20.57 10.72
C GLU A 190 -13.84 19.43 10.53
N GLN A 191 -12.81 19.63 9.69
CA GLN A 191 -11.77 18.64 9.41
C GLN A 191 -10.48 18.90 10.22
N LEU A 192 -10.24 20.15 10.64
CA LEU A 192 -9.01 20.56 11.33
C LEU A 192 -8.69 19.67 12.54
N GLU A 193 -9.65 19.46 13.43
CA GLU A 193 -9.42 18.66 14.64
C GLU A 193 -9.08 17.19 14.31
N ASP A 194 -9.74 16.63 13.30
CA ASP A 194 -9.53 15.25 12.88
C ASP A 194 -8.18 15.08 12.18
N LEU A 195 -7.76 16.05 11.35
CA LEU A 195 -6.43 16.07 10.72
C LEU A 195 -5.32 16.23 11.76
N GLU A 196 -5.46 17.15 12.72
CA GLU A 196 -4.49 17.27 13.81
C GLU A 196 -4.40 15.98 14.63
N ARG A 197 -5.54 15.32 14.89
CA ARG A 197 -5.57 14.04 15.62
C ARG A 197 -4.85 12.94 14.84
N LEU A 198 -5.06 12.88 13.52
CA LEU A 198 -4.35 11.97 12.61
C LEU A 198 -2.83 12.21 12.66
N VAL A 199 -2.39 13.47 12.55
CA VAL A 199 -0.97 13.84 12.60
C VAL A 199 -0.34 13.47 13.94
N ARG A 200 -1.03 13.71 15.06
CA ARG A 200 -0.57 13.28 16.41
C ARG A 200 -0.52 11.76 16.55
N MET A 201 -1.49 11.05 15.98
CA MET A 201 -1.51 9.60 16.00
C MET A 201 -0.32 9.02 15.21
N TRP A 202 0.04 9.64 14.09
CA TRP A 202 1.16 9.21 13.25
C TRP A 202 2.53 9.57 13.82
N HIS A 203 2.70 10.81 14.30
CA HIS A 203 3.98 11.32 14.79
C HIS A 203 4.24 11.08 16.27
N GLY A 204 3.24 10.66 17.04
CA GLY A 204 3.32 10.51 18.50
C GLY A 204 2.70 11.67 19.27
N VAL A 205 2.08 11.33 20.41
CA VAL A 205 1.40 12.29 21.30
C VAL A 205 2.30 12.70 22.46
N THR A 206 3.11 11.78 22.96
CA THR A 206 4.07 11.98 24.05
C THR A 206 5.50 12.06 23.51
N PRO A 207 6.46 12.63 24.27
CA PRO A 207 7.87 12.61 23.88
C PRO A 207 8.42 11.20 23.63
N GLU A 208 7.94 10.21 24.39
CA GLU A 208 8.27 8.81 24.19
C GLU A 208 7.69 8.28 22.88
N ASP A 209 6.38 8.46 22.63
CA ASP A 209 5.75 8.02 21.37
C ASP A 209 6.37 8.71 20.14
N TRP A 210 6.82 9.96 20.30
CA TRP A 210 7.49 10.74 19.26
C TRP A 210 8.83 10.12 18.86
N ALA A 211 9.65 9.76 19.85
CA ALA A 211 10.92 9.09 19.62
C ALA A 211 10.72 7.67 19.05
N ASP A 212 9.77 6.91 19.62
CA ASP A 212 9.48 5.54 19.18
C ASP A 212 8.97 5.51 17.73
N SER A 213 8.03 6.39 17.37
CA SER A 213 7.52 6.47 16.00
C SER A 213 8.53 7.02 15.00
N HIS A 214 9.52 7.80 15.45
CA HIS A 214 10.64 8.21 14.63
C HIS A 214 11.58 7.04 14.34
N ALA A 215 12.00 6.32 15.39
CA ALA A 215 12.89 5.17 15.27
C ALA A 215 12.26 4.06 14.40
N GLN A 216 10.96 3.81 14.57
CA GLN A 216 10.22 2.85 13.73
C GLN A 216 10.21 3.27 12.26
N ALA A 217 10.06 4.57 11.97
CA ALA A 217 10.08 5.06 10.59
C ALA A 217 11.47 4.89 9.95
N LEU A 218 12.56 5.13 10.70
CA LEU A 218 13.94 4.87 10.24
C LEU A 218 14.21 3.37 10.02
N GLU A 219 13.74 2.51 10.92
CA GLU A 219 13.86 1.06 10.77
C GLU A 219 13.18 0.55 9.50
N VAL A 220 11.97 1.06 9.20
CA VAL A 220 11.25 0.74 7.95
C VAL A 220 12.03 1.24 6.72
N ALA A 221 12.72 2.38 6.83
CA ALA A 221 13.57 2.93 5.79
C ALA A 221 14.92 2.19 5.62
N GLY A 222 15.24 1.22 6.49
CA GLY A 222 16.52 0.53 6.48
C GLY A 222 17.67 1.32 7.12
N GLU A 223 17.38 2.42 7.82
CA GLU A 223 18.38 3.23 8.50
C GLU A 223 18.54 2.81 9.98
N GLU A 224 19.78 2.84 10.49
CA GLU A 224 20.02 2.62 11.91
C GLU A 224 19.58 3.84 12.72
N ALA A 225 18.58 3.66 13.58
CA ALA A 225 18.11 4.70 14.48
C ALA A 225 19.20 5.09 15.50
N ASP A 226 19.75 6.29 15.36
CA ASP A 226 20.56 6.92 16.40
C ASP A 226 19.64 7.57 17.45
N GLU A 227 19.60 6.99 18.65
CA GLU A 227 18.81 7.51 19.78
C GLU A 227 19.12 8.98 20.13
N SER A 228 20.27 9.51 19.68
CA SER A 228 20.66 10.91 19.87
C SER A 228 20.02 11.89 18.87
N GLN A 229 19.31 11.41 17.86
CA GLN A 229 18.74 12.21 16.76
C GLN A 229 17.21 12.32 16.80
N VAL A 230 16.63 12.63 17.97
CA VAL A 230 15.19 12.89 18.05
C VAL A 230 14.85 14.19 17.29
N PRO A 231 13.93 14.18 16.30
CA PRO A 231 13.65 15.33 15.47
C PRO A 231 12.92 16.43 16.22
N LEU A 232 13.23 17.69 15.87
CA LEU A 232 12.53 18.88 16.35
C LEU A 232 11.15 19.04 15.70
N ALA A 233 11.04 18.69 14.42
CA ALA A 233 9.77 18.70 13.70
C ALA A 233 9.71 17.60 12.64
N ARG A 234 8.49 17.23 12.26
CA ARG A 234 8.16 16.23 11.25
C ARG A 234 7.10 16.79 10.32
N ARG A 235 7.22 16.50 9.03
CA ARG A 235 6.24 16.89 8.01
C ARG A 235 5.70 15.65 7.31
N VAL A 236 4.45 15.72 6.92
CA VAL A 236 3.77 14.68 6.14
C VAL A 236 2.79 15.36 5.19
N ARG A 237 2.68 14.86 3.96
CA ARG A 237 1.60 15.25 3.07
C ARG A 237 0.48 14.22 3.15
N ILE A 238 -0.73 14.75 3.27
CA ILE A 238 -1.96 14.01 3.53
C ILE A 238 -2.86 14.23 2.31
N GLU A 239 -3.23 13.15 1.65
CA GLU A 239 -4.21 13.18 0.56
C GLU A 239 -5.52 12.57 1.04
N LEU A 240 -6.60 13.35 0.92
CA LEU A 240 -7.96 12.88 1.11
C LEU A 240 -8.49 12.44 -0.24
N ARG A 241 -8.76 11.14 -0.38
CA ARG A 241 -9.22 10.53 -1.62
C ARG A 241 -10.62 9.97 -1.45
N GLU A 242 -11.41 9.97 -2.52
CA GLU A 242 -12.68 9.25 -2.51
C GLU A 242 -12.45 7.77 -2.16
N LEU A 243 -13.35 7.20 -1.36
CA LEU A 243 -13.28 5.77 -1.08
C LEU A 243 -13.73 4.97 -2.31
N THR A 244 -12.87 4.10 -2.80
CA THR A 244 -13.24 3.09 -3.80
C THR A 244 -13.56 1.77 -3.10
N PRO A 245 -14.42 0.92 -3.67
CA PRO A 245 -14.73 -0.38 -3.07
C PRO A 245 -13.53 -1.32 -2.94
N PHE A 246 -12.45 -1.07 -3.69
CA PHE A 246 -11.23 -1.89 -3.66
C PHE A 246 -10.11 -1.26 -2.82
N SER A 247 -10.16 0.04 -2.52
CA SER A 247 -9.14 0.67 -1.67
C SER A 247 -9.26 0.23 -0.21
N LEU A 248 -8.11 -0.05 0.40
CA LEU A 248 -7.94 -0.36 1.82
C LEU A 248 -7.11 0.76 2.46
N PRO A 249 -7.68 1.96 2.67
CA PRO A 249 -6.90 3.07 3.19
C PRO A 249 -6.43 2.78 4.61
N LEU A 250 -5.22 3.25 4.94
CA LEU A 250 -4.62 3.12 6.28
C LEU A 250 -5.47 3.82 7.35
N SER A 251 -6.15 4.90 6.97
CA SER A 251 -7.07 5.65 7.84
C SER A 251 -8.22 6.23 7.02
N VAL A 252 -9.34 6.52 7.69
CA VAL A 252 -10.52 7.14 7.07
C VAL A 252 -10.85 8.39 7.87
N LEU A 253 -11.04 9.51 7.17
CA LEU A 253 -11.48 10.78 7.74
C LEU A 253 -12.81 11.16 7.10
N SER A 254 -13.88 11.18 7.90
CA SER A 254 -15.25 11.29 7.41
C SER A 254 -15.57 10.22 6.35
N ASP A 255 -15.70 10.60 5.08
CA ASP A 255 -16.01 9.72 3.95
C ASP A 255 -14.81 9.53 2.99
N TYR A 256 -13.62 10.00 3.38
CA TYR A 256 -12.42 9.96 2.55
C TYR A 256 -11.40 8.95 3.07
N GLY A 257 -10.76 8.23 2.14
CA GLY A 257 -9.56 7.46 2.42
C GLY A 257 -8.38 8.42 2.58
N VAL A 258 -7.55 8.16 3.59
CA VAL A 258 -6.34 8.93 3.84
C VAL A 258 -5.15 8.17 3.27
N ALA A 259 -4.42 8.83 2.37
CA ALA A 259 -3.07 8.44 1.96
C ALA A 259 -2.05 9.42 2.55
N LEU A 260 -0.90 8.91 2.95
CA LEU A 260 0.20 9.71 3.50
C LEU A 260 1.40 9.54 2.57
N ASP A 261 2.04 10.64 2.18
CA ASP A 261 3.27 10.64 1.40
C ASP A 261 4.27 11.70 1.94
N ASN A 262 5.43 11.81 1.28
CA ASN A 262 6.44 12.84 1.51
C ASN A 262 6.74 13.07 3.00
N VAL A 263 6.93 11.95 3.72
CA VAL A 263 7.20 11.99 5.15
C VAL A 263 8.65 12.38 5.37
N ALA A 264 8.87 13.43 6.14
CA ALA A 264 10.20 13.96 6.39
C ALA A 264 10.31 14.55 7.80
N TYR A 265 11.54 14.80 8.24
CA TYR A 265 11.85 15.30 9.56
C TYR A 265 13.02 16.27 9.54
N THR A 266 13.16 17.04 10.61
CA THR A 266 14.28 17.97 10.78
C THR A 266 14.81 17.90 12.20
N ILE A 267 16.14 17.88 12.32
CA ILE A 267 16.86 17.84 13.61
C ILE A 267 17.24 19.27 14.05
N ASP A 268 17.41 20.19 13.10
CA ASP A 268 17.88 21.57 13.32
C ASP A 268 16.77 22.62 13.11
N GLY A 269 15.64 22.24 12.51
CA GLY A 269 14.55 23.14 12.13
C GLY A 269 14.75 23.85 10.79
N GLU A 270 15.83 23.56 10.08
CA GLU A 270 16.20 24.20 8.80
C GLU A 270 16.34 23.18 7.67
N THR A 271 16.99 22.04 7.94
CA THR A 271 17.24 20.98 6.97
C THR A 271 16.22 19.85 7.13
N TRP A 272 15.52 19.51 6.05
CA TRP A 272 14.52 18.43 6.03
C TRP A 272 15.10 17.17 5.40
N LEU A 273 15.04 16.06 6.14
CA LEU A 273 15.47 14.73 5.76
C LEU A 273 14.24 13.86 5.47
N SER A 274 14.28 13.06 4.40
CA SER A 274 13.19 12.13 4.07
C SER A 274 13.25 10.88 4.94
N TYR A 275 12.10 10.26 5.21
CA TYR A 275 12.03 8.90 5.77
C TYR A 275 12.03 7.79 4.69
N GLY A 276 11.92 8.14 3.40
CA GLY A 276 11.90 7.18 2.29
C GLY A 276 13.19 7.21 1.47
N GLU A 277 13.33 6.26 0.54
CA GLU A 277 14.46 6.23 -0.40
C GLU A 277 14.66 7.60 -1.07
N PRO A 278 15.92 8.05 -1.26
CA PRO A 278 16.24 9.34 -1.87
C PRO A 278 15.92 9.31 -3.38
N GLY A 279 14.62 9.35 -3.69
CA GLY A 279 14.05 9.32 -5.04
C GLY A 279 12.64 9.92 -5.10
N GLU A 280 11.93 9.97 -3.96
CA GLU A 280 10.65 10.68 -3.82
C GLU A 280 10.80 11.91 -2.90
N ALA A 281 11.43 12.97 -3.39
CA ALA A 281 11.26 14.30 -2.79
C ALA A 281 11.55 15.44 -3.77
N LEU A 282 10.48 16.20 -4.03
CA LEU A 282 10.44 17.63 -4.37
C LEU A 282 10.99 18.04 -5.75
N GLU A 283 10.05 18.18 -6.69
CA GLU A 283 10.13 19.26 -7.69
C GLU A 283 10.23 20.59 -6.94
N ASP A 284 11.43 21.16 -6.82
CA ASP A 284 11.65 22.57 -7.12
C ASP A 284 13.15 22.93 -7.23
N GLU A 285 13.43 23.59 -8.37
CA GLU A 285 14.45 24.61 -8.61
C GLU A 285 15.93 24.30 -8.32
N GLN A 286 16.62 23.86 -9.38
CA GLN A 286 18.00 24.22 -9.77
C GLN A 286 19.00 24.50 -8.63
N GLY A 287 19.80 23.50 -8.26
CA GLY A 287 21.08 23.74 -7.61
C GLY A 287 21.67 22.49 -6.96
N GLU A 288 22.82 22.04 -7.49
CA GLU A 288 23.80 21.15 -6.85
C GLU A 288 23.35 19.72 -6.43
N LEU A 289 22.06 19.44 -6.23
CA LEU A 289 21.56 18.12 -5.82
C LEU A 289 21.37 17.14 -6.98
N GLY A 290 21.18 17.61 -8.22
CA GLY A 290 21.17 16.75 -9.41
C GLY A 290 22.53 16.12 -9.72
N GLU A 291 23.62 16.81 -9.37
CA GLU A 291 24.97 16.26 -9.42
C GLU A 291 25.27 15.34 -8.22
N LEU A 292 24.64 15.56 -7.06
CA LEU A 292 24.79 14.73 -5.87
C LEU A 292 23.97 13.42 -5.94
N LEU A 293 22.77 13.45 -6.53
CA LEU A 293 21.91 12.26 -6.72
C LEU A 293 22.48 11.30 -7.77
N SER A 294 23.20 11.82 -8.78
CA SER A 294 24.01 10.98 -9.68
C SER A 294 25.16 10.26 -8.95
N GLN A 295 25.58 10.74 -7.77
CA GLN A 295 26.64 10.13 -6.96
C GLN A 295 26.12 9.16 -5.88
N MET A 296 24.81 9.16 -5.57
CA MET A 296 24.22 8.31 -4.52
C MET A 296 23.52 7.05 -5.06
N LEU A 297 23.13 7.04 -6.34
CA LEU A 297 22.60 5.85 -7.04
C LEU A 297 23.71 5.05 -7.76
N ASP A 298 24.97 5.47 -7.65
CA ASP A 298 26.11 4.63 -8.00
C ASP A 298 26.25 3.54 -6.90
N VAL A 299 25.54 2.42 -7.07
CA VAL A 299 26.31 1.17 -6.98
C VAL A 299 27.34 1.34 -8.08
N GLU A 300 28.57 1.72 -7.71
CA GLU A 300 29.65 1.89 -8.68
C GLU A 300 29.73 0.55 -9.41
N THR A 301 29.21 0.50 -10.63
CA THR A 301 29.13 -0.73 -11.41
C THR A 301 30.17 -0.63 -12.50
N VAL A 302 30.85 -1.74 -12.72
CA VAL A 302 31.83 -1.83 -13.78
C VAL A 302 31.18 -2.51 -14.97
N PRO A 303 30.90 -1.78 -16.07
CA PRO A 303 30.30 -2.38 -17.25
C PRO A 303 31.31 -3.28 -17.94
N VAL A 304 30.91 -4.54 -18.14
CA VAL A 304 31.70 -5.55 -18.84
C VAL A 304 30.92 -6.08 -20.02
N THR A 305 31.55 -6.13 -21.18
CA THR A 305 31.00 -6.76 -22.38
C THR A 305 31.51 -8.20 -22.49
N VAL A 306 30.59 -9.17 -22.47
CA VAL A 306 30.87 -10.58 -22.71
C VAL A 306 30.39 -10.96 -24.11
N TRP A 307 31.27 -11.54 -24.91
CA TRP A 307 30.99 -11.97 -26.28
C TRP A 307 30.78 -13.48 -26.35
N ALA A 308 29.91 -13.92 -27.27
CA ALA A 308 29.60 -15.34 -27.49
C ALA A 308 30.86 -16.19 -27.81
N ASP A 309 31.89 -15.58 -28.40
CA ASP A 309 33.17 -16.23 -28.74
C ASP A 309 34.14 -16.37 -27.57
N GLY A 310 33.75 -15.93 -26.36
CA GLY A 310 34.57 -16.00 -25.15
C GLY A 310 35.49 -14.79 -24.95
N ARG A 311 35.36 -13.73 -25.75
CA ARG A 311 35.99 -12.45 -25.42
C ARG A 311 35.23 -11.75 -24.29
N VAL A 312 35.99 -11.19 -23.36
CA VAL A 312 35.45 -10.33 -22.31
C VAL A 312 36.22 -9.03 -22.36
N GLU A 313 35.51 -7.93 -22.54
CA GLU A 313 36.05 -6.59 -22.79
C GLU A 313 35.46 -5.61 -21.78
N TRP A 314 36.29 -4.72 -21.26
CA TRP A 314 35.91 -3.62 -20.37
C TRP A 314 36.81 -2.43 -20.65
N GLU A 315 36.43 -1.24 -20.19
CA GLU A 315 37.21 -0.03 -20.40
C GLU A 315 38.55 -0.08 -19.64
N GLU A 316 39.63 0.41 -20.27
CA GLU A 316 40.96 0.35 -19.67
C GLU A 316 41.01 1.20 -18.39
N GLY A 317 41.32 0.55 -17.26
CA GLY A 317 41.40 1.21 -15.95
C GLY A 317 40.16 1.07 -15.07
N THR A 318 39.08 0.41 -15.53
CA THR A 318 37.88 0.19 -14.70
C THR A 318 37.99 -1.00 -13.76
N LEU A 319 38.73 -2.05 -14.13
CA LEU A 319 39.01 -3.19 -13.27
C LEU A 319 40.49 -3.23 -12.84
N PRO A 320 40.80 -3.46 -11.55
CA PRO A 320 42.16 -3.72 -11.09
C PRO A 320 42.80 -4.91 -11.82
N GLU A 321 44.02 -4.75 -12.33
CA GLU A 321 44.74 -5.80 -13.08
C GLU A 321 44.89 -7.10 -12.28
N GLU A 322 44.96 -7.01 -10.95
CA GLU A 322 45.08 -8.16 -10.04
C GLU A 322 43.82 -9.05 -10.00
N HIS A 323 42.66 -8.52 -10.41
CA HIS A 323 41.38 -9.26 -10.43
C HIS A 323 40.90 -9.57 -11.86
N ALA A 324 41.53 -8.97 -12.88
CA ALA A 324 41.13 -9.09 -14.29
C ALA A 324 41.03 -10.53 -14.81
N GLU A 325 42.02 -11.40 -14.53
CA GLU A 325 41.99 -12.80 -14.99
C GLU A 325 40.91 -13.60 -14.27
N ARG A 326 40.76 -13.40 -12.96
CA ARG A 326 39.76 -14.06 -12.12
C ARG A 326 38.34 -13.73 -12.59
N ILE A 327 38.03 -12.44 -12.73
CA ILE A 327 36.71 -11.96 -13.16
C ILE A 327 36.38 -12.48 -14.57
N ARG A 328 37.37 -12.51 -15.47
CA ARG A 328 37.19 -13.08 -16.81
C ARG A 328 36.81 -14.56 -16.73
N ASP A 329 37.55 -15.37 -15.97
CA ASP A 329 37.28 -16.80 -15.85
C ASP A 329 35.90 -17.07 -15.23
N GLU A 330 35.52 -16.29 -14.22
CA GLU A 330 34.21 -16.38 -13.57
C GLU A 330 33.05 -15.98 -14.51
N LEU A 331 33.17 -14.88 -15.25
CA LEU A 331 32.16 -14.47 -16.24
C LEU A 331 32.01 -15.52 -17.36
N LEU A 332 33.12 -16.09 -17.84
CA LEU A 332 33.06 -17.17 -18.82
C LEU A 332 32.39 -18.43 -18.26
N GLN A 333 32.65 -18.75 -16.99
CA GLN A 333 32.04 -19.88 -16.31
C GLN A 333 30.53 -19.68 -16.09
N ALA A 334 30.11 -18.47 -15.69
CA ALA A 334 28.71 -18.16 -15.39
C ALA A 334 27.85 -18.04 -16.66
N THR A 335 28.35 -17.31 -17.67
CA THR A 335 27.61 -17.06 -18.91
C THR A 335 27.72 -18.20 -19.93
N GLY A 336 28.73 -19.07 -19.79
CA GLY A 336 29.03 -20.10 -20.77
C GLY A 336 29.65 -19.57 -22.08
N ALA A 337 30.08 -18.31 -22.12
CA ALA A 337 30.73 -17.71 -23.27
C ALA A 337 31.96 -18.53 -23.74
N GLY A 338 32.14 -18.64 -25.07
CA GLY A 338 33.12 -19.54 -25.69
C GLY A 338 32.60 -20.98 -25.91
N ASN A 339 31.44 -21.34 -25.35
CA ASN A 339 30.70 -22.55 -25.69
C ASN A 339 29.33 -22.18 -26.29
N PRO A 340 29.10 -22.41 -27.60
CA PRO A 340 27.86 -22.01 -28.27
C PRO A 340 26.59 -22.55 -27.63
N GLU A 341 26.60 -23.79 -27.11
CA GLU A 341 25.42 -24.39 -26.48
C GLU A 341 25.16 -23.81 -25.10
N ALA A 342 26.21 -23.59 -24.31
CA ALA A 342 26.09 -23.02 -22.97
C ALA A 342 25.66 -21.54 -23.03
N TRP A 343 26.26 -20.77 -23.94
CA TRP A 343 25.90 -19.38 -24.19
C TRP A 343 24.44 -19.23 -24.66
N ALA A 344 23.99 -20.06 -25.60
CA ALA A 344 22.61 -20.05 -26.07
C ALA A 344 21.61 -20.43 -24.95
N ALA A 345 21.98 -21.36 -24.08
CA ALA A 345 21.16 -21.73 -22.93
C ALA A 345 21.06 -20.59 -21.91
N PHE A 346 22.19 -19.96 -21.57
CA PHE A 346 22.25 -18.83 -20.63
C PHE A 346 21.45 -17.63 -21.16
N THR A 347 21.81 -17.12 -22.34
CA THR A 347 21.12 -15.96 -22.94
C THR A 347 19.65 -16.23 -23.23
N GLY A 348 19.30 -17.45 -23.64
CA GLY A 348 17.91 -17.86 -23.80
C GLY A 348 17.14 -17.94 -22.48
N GLY A 349 17.80 -18.16 -21.34
CA GLY A 349 17.20 -18.05 -20.01
C GLY A 349 16.88 -16.59 -19.69
N VAL A 350 17.91 -15.73 -19.75
CA VAL A 350 17.79 -14.28 -19.50
C VAL A 350 16.67 -13.65 -20.33
N LEU A 351 16.61 -13.92 -21.64
CA LEU A 351 15.59 -13.32 -22.51
C LEU A 351 14.16 -13.84 -22.22
N ARG A 352 14.00 -15.07 -21.72
CA ARG A 352 12.67 -15.57 -21.33
C ARG A 352 12.21 -14.99 -20.02
N ASP A 353 13.14 -14.83 -19.08
CA ASP A 353 12.85 -14.29 -17.76
C ASP A 353 12.54 -12.79 -17.82
N MET A 354 13.33 -12.03 -18.61
CA MET A 354 13.15 -10.58 -18.75
C MET A 354 11.87 -10.18 -19.49
N PHE A 355 11.41 -10.97 -20.46
CA PHE A 355 10.23 -10.65 -21.28
C PHE A 355 9.06 -11.62 -21.05
N ALA A 356 8.98 -12.22 -19.86
CA ALA A 356 7.95 -13.21 -19.53
C ALA A 356 6.53 -12.63 -19.63
N ASP A 357 6.35 -11.35 -19.27
CA ASP A 357 5.05 -10.68 -19.24
C ASP A 357 4.70 -10.07 -20.60
N GLU A 358 5.67 -9.47 -21.30
CA GLU A 358 5.49 -8.79 -22.59
C GLU A 358 5.43 -9.78 -23.76
N ALA A 359 6.17 -10.90 -23.66
CA ALA A 359 6.30 -11.89 -24.71
C ALA A 359 6.20 -13.34 -24.18
N PRO A 360 5.07 -13.75 -23.57
CA PRO A 360 4.91 -15.06 -22.95
C PRO A 360 5.08 -16.24 -23.93
N HIS A 361 4.87 -15.99 -25.23
CA HIS A 361 5.07 -16.98 -26.30
C HIS A 361 6.53 -17.45 -26.43
N LEU A 362 7.53 -16.67 -25.96
CA LEU A 362 8.93 -17.05 -25.99
C LEU A 362 9.22 -18.33 -25.20
N ALA A 363 8.39 -18.65 -24.20
CA ALA A 363 8.48 -19.90 -23.43
C ALA A 363 8.16 -21.15 -24.28
N GLU A 364 7.41 -20.99 -25.38
CA GLU A 364 7.00 -22.08 -26.27
C GLU A 364 8.06 -22.40 -27.34
N HIS A 365 9.08 -21.55 -27.49
CA HIS A 365 10.15 -21.74 -28.46
C HIS A 365 11.32 -22.54 -27.88
N ASP A 366 11.62 -23.68 -28.51
CA ASP A 366 12.78 -24.52 -28.17
C ASP A 366 14.12 -23.79 -28.33
N ALA A 367 14.20 -22.84 -29.27
CA ALA A 367 15.40 -22.06 -29.53
C ALA A 367 15.03 -20.59 -29.81
N LEU A 368 15.70 -19.67 -29.10
CA LEU A 368 15.63 -18.23 -29.33
C LEU A 368 16.81 -17.76 -30.19
N PRO A 369 16.69 -16.62 -30.89
CA PRO A 369 17.83 -15.89 -31.42
C PRO A 369 18.89 -15.72 -30.34
N VAL A 370 20.14 -16.05 -30.67
CA VAL A 370 21.24 -16.04 -29.71
C VAL A 370 22.00 -14.73 -29.90
N PRO A 371 22.08 -13.85 -28.87
CA PRO A 371 22.92 -12.65 -28.92
C PRO A 371 24.38 -13.01 -29.20
N VAL A 372 25.09 -12.16 -29.95
CA VAL A 372 26.54 -12.29 -30.17
C VAL A 372 27.35 -11.62 -29.05
N GLY A 373 26.72 -10.75 -28.25
CA GLY A 373 27.31 -10.14 -27.07
C GLY A 373 26.26 -9.67 -26.07
N MET A 374 26.68 -9.50 -24.83
CA MET A 374 25.88 -9.03 -23.70
C MET A 374 26.72 -8.07 -22.86
N LYS A 375 26.12 -6.97 -22.41
CA LYS A 375 26.68 -6.12 -21.37
C LYS A 375 26.14 -6.53 -20.03
N ILE A 376 27.05 -6.60 -19.08
CA ILE A 376 26.84 -7.06 -17.73
C ILE A 376 27.47 -6.02 -16.81
N ASP A 377 26.71 -5.58 -15.83
CA ASP A 377 27.16 -4.61 -14.84
C ASP A 377 27.55 -5.35 -13.55
N LEU A 378 28.81 -5.16 -13.14
CA LEU A 378 29.39 -5.77 -11.95
C LEU A 378 29.41 -4.76 -10.79
N PRO A 379 28.80 -5.04 -9.64
CA PRO A 379 28.96 -4.20 -8.45
C PRO A 379 30.45 -4.07 -8.05
N ALA A 380 30.96 -2.85 -7.81
CA ALA A 380 32.38 -2.61 -7.53
C ALA A 380 32.87 -3.27 -6.23
N ASP A 381 31.99 -3.44 -5.25
CA ASP A 381 32.24 -4.22 -4.04
C ASP A 381 32.54 -5.69 -4.38
N SER A 382 31.80 -6.27 -5.34
CA SER A 382 32.00 -7.64 -5.83
C SER A 382 33.33 -7.84 -6.58
N VAL A 383 33.86 -6.81 -7.24
CA VAL A 383 35.16 -6.85 -7.93
C VAL A 383 36.31 -7.16 -6.96
N SER A 384 36.20 -6.68 -5.73
CA SER A 384 37.21 -6.83 -4.67
C SER A 384 36.94 -7.99 -3.70
N ASP A 385 35.72 -8.52 -3.68
CA ASP A 385 35.34 -9.65 -2.83
C ASP A 385 35.78 -10.99 -3.46
N PRO A 386 36.62 -11.80 -2.78
CA PRO A 386 37.05 -13.10 -3.27
C PRO A 386 35.98 -14.21 -3.12
N GLU A 387 34.84 -13.98 -2.46
CA GLU A 387 33.92 -15.06 -2.11
C GLU A 387 32.90 -15.42 -3.21
N ASP A 388 32.32 -14.51 -4.01
CA ASP A 388 31.52 -14.86 -5.22
C ASP A 388 30.96 -13.65 -6.03
N PRO A 389 31.69 -12.97 -6.93
CA PRO A 389 31.11 -11.85 -7.69
C PRO A 389 30.10 -12.29 -8.76
N ALA A 390 30.23 -13.51 -9.27
CA ALA A 390 29.42 -14.01 -10.37
C ALA A 390 27.97 -14.38 -9.98
N GLN A 391 27.59 -14.28 -8.70
CA GLN A 391 26.20 -14.46 -8.27
C GLN A 391 25.35 -13.17 -8.35
N TYR A 392 25.97 -12.00 -8.53
CA TYR A 392 25.29 -10.70 -8.42
C TYR A 392 25.57 -9.76 -9.61
N PHE A 393 25.76 -10.30 -10.80
CA PHE A 393 25.86 -9.46 -11.98
C PHE A 393 24.48 -9.16 -12.58
N ILE A 394 24.35 -7.98 -13.19
CA ILE A 394 23.10 -7.50 -13.75
C ILE A 394 23.23 -7.46 -15.28
N GLU A 395 22.39 -8.20 -15.99
CA GLU A 395 22.36 -8.14 -17.46
C GLU A 395 21.64 -6.88 -17.93
N SER A 396 22.35 -5.96 -18.59
CA SER A 396 21.79 -4.67 -19.00
C SER A 396 21.41 -4.60 -20.48
N GLU A 397 22.29 -5.04 -21.37
CA GLU A 397 22.04 -4.95 -22.81
C GLU A 397 22.48 -6.21 -23.56
N VAL A 398 21.83 -6.50 -24.68
CA VAL A 398 22.22 -7.57 -25.63
C VAL A 398 22.40 -7.04 -27.03
N THR A 399 23.28 -7.67 -27.81
CA THR A 399 23.45 -7.38 -29.23
C THR A 399 23.39 -8.66 -30.05
N PHE A 400 22.60 -8.66 -31.13
CA PHE A 400 22.47 -9.81 -32.04
C PHE A 400 23.38 -9.70 -33.27
N ASP A 401 23.89 -8.50 -33.56
CA ASP A 401 24.73 -8.21 -34.74
C ASP A 401 26.12 -7.66 -34.39
N GLY A 402 26.37 -7.38 -33.11
CA GLY A 402 27.62 -6.80 -32.59
C GLY A 402 27.73 -5.29 -32.82
N GLN A 403 26.66 -4.64 -33.26
CA GLN A 403 26.63 -3.19 -33.56
C GLN A 403 25.50 -2.48 -32.83
N GLN A 404 24.30 -3.06 -32.82
CA GLN A 404 23.12 -2.52 -32.15
C GLN A 404 22.93 -3.20 -30.80
N TRP A 405 22.86 -2.39 -29.76
CA TRP A 405 22.60 -2.83 -28.39
C TRP A 405 21.11 -2.61 -28.08
N ARG A 406 20.51 -3.62 -27.48
CA ARG A 406 19.11 -3.64 -27.03
C ARG A 406 19.12 -3.67 -25.52
N ASP A 407 18.49 -2.67 -24.93
CA ASP A 407 18.28 -2.58 -23.50
C ASP A 407 17.29 -3.66 -23.06
N LEU A 408 17.66 -4.45 -22.05
CA LEU A 408 16.82 -5.51 -21.49
C LEU A 408 15.72 -4.96 -20.56
N TYR A 409 15.85 -3.73 -20.08
CA TYR A 409 14.88 -3.06 -19.20
C TYR A 409 13.99 -2.06 -19.94
N ALA A 410 14.10 -1.99 -21.27
CA ALA A 410 13.18 -1.20 -22.08
C ALA A 410 11.79 -1.85 -22.14
N GLU A 411 10.73 -1.02 -22.22
CA GLU A 411 9.34 -1.48 -22.35
C GLU A 411 9.06 -2.27 -23.64
N ASP A 412 9.92 -2.15 -24.65
CA ASP A 412 9.75 -2.76 -25.96
C ASP A 412 10.55 -4.07 -26.10
N VAL A 413 9.87 -5.15 -26.51
CA VAL A 413 10.51 -6.43 -26.86
C VAL A 413 11.40 -6.26 -28.10
N PRO A 414 12.68 -6.70 -28.07
CA PRO A 414 13.59 -6.62 -29.22
C PRO A 414 12.98 -7.19 -30.50
N GLU A 415 13.19 -6.51 -31.63
CA GLU A 415 12.62 -6.89 -32.93
C GLU A 415 12.96 -8.34 -33.32
N GLU A 416 14.14 -8.81 -32.94
CA GLU A 416 14.63 -10.16 -33.16
C GLU A 416 13.76 -11.22 -32.45
N LEU A 417 13.22 -10.88 -31.27
CA LEU A 417 12.29 -11.71 -30.50
C LEU A 417 10.84 -11.51 -30.95
N ALA A 418 10.44 -10.27 -31.24
CA ALA A 418 9.09 -9.95 -31.74
C ALA A 418 8.78 -10.63 -33.08
N ALA A 419 9.81 -10.94 -33.90
CA ALA A 419 9.66 -11.69 -35.14
C ALA A 419 9.22 -13.16 -34.94
N LEU A 420 9.27 -13.69 -33.71
CA LEU A 420 8.85 -15.06 -33.38
C LEU A 420 7.36 -15.19 -33.10
N VAL A 421 6.61 -14.08 -33.04
CA VAL A 421 5.17 -14.09 -32.78
C VAL A 421 4.47 -15.05 -33.76
N PRO A 422 3.71 -16.05 -33.26
CA PRO A 422 3.03 -17.00 -34.13
C PRO A 422 2.02 -16.27 -35.03
N PRO A 423 1.86 -16.70 -36.30
CA PRO A 423 0.86 -16.10 -37.19
C PRO A 423 -0.52 -16.25 -36.55
N SER A 424 -1.18 -15.13 -36.29
CA SER A 424 -2.54 -15.11 -35.73
C SER A 424 -3.44 -15.99 -36.59
N GLU A 425 -4.11 -16.98 -35.99
CA GLU A 425 -5.12 -17.74 -36.71
C GLU A 425 -6.16 -16.76 -37.28
N PRO A 426 -6.45 -16.79 -38.59
CA PRO A 426 -7.47 -15.93 -39.15
C PRO A 426 -8.83 -16.37 -38.61
N ASN A 427 -9.51 -15.43 -37.94
CA ASN A 427 -10.91 -15.54 -37.49
C ASN A 427 -11.88 -15.95 -38.61
#